data_AF-X0XQD0-F1
#
_entry.id   AF-X0XQD0-F1
#
_cell.length_a   1.000
_cell.length_b   1.000
_cell.length_c   1.000
_cell.angle_alpha   90.00
_cell.angle_beta   90.00
_cell.angle_gamma   90.00
#
_symmetry.space_group_name_H-M   'P 1'
#
loop_
_entity.id
_entity.type
_entity.pdbx_description
1 polymer ?
#
loop_
_entity_poly.entity_id
_entity_poly.type
_entity_poly.pdbx_seq_one_letter_code
_entity_poly.pdbx_strand_id
1 'polypeptide(L)' 'MVLGTLKLSLYIHDSHSLKEKRKVVKGIVARVQKRFNVSIAEVGSNDKWQMIELGISTVGNDRRFVNSIL' A
#
# COMPACT_ATOMS: atom_id res chain seq x y z
N MET A 1 18.71 -13.61 -1.87
CA MET A 1 17.80 -12.61 -1.27
C MET A 1 17.17 -11.83 -2.41
N VAL A 2 15.84 -11.87 -2.52
CA VAL A 2 15.07 -11.17 -3.56
C VAL A 2 14.20 -10.12 -2.85
N LEU A 3 14.29 -8.88 -3.31
CA LEU A 3 13.46 -7.77 -2.89
C LEU A 3 12.41 -7.51 -3.96
N GLY A 4 11.14 -7.57 -3.59
CA GLY A 4 10.04 -7.13 -4.43
C GLY A 4 9.49 -5.81 -3.89
N THR A 5 9.29 -4.84 -4.78
CA THR A 5 8.66 -3.56 -4.44
C THR A 5 7.56 -3.24 -5.44
N LEU A 6 6.47 -2.67 -4.94
CA LEU A 6 5.33 -2.24 -5.74
C LEU A 6 4.91 -0.85 -5.27
N LYS A 7 4.64 0.04 -6.22
CA LYS A 7 4.05 1.35 -5.96
C LYS A 7 2.66 1.39 -6.59
N LEU A 8 1.66 1.71 -5.77
CA LEU A 8 0.26 1.83 -6.18
C LEU A 8 -0.20 3.27 -5.99
N SER A 9 -0.86 3.82 -7.00
CA SER A 9 -1.54 5.12 -6.90
C SER A 9 -3.04 4.87 -6.99
N LEU A 10 -3.77 5.32 -5.98
CA LEU A 10 -5.23 5.15 -5.87
C LEU A 10 -5.88 6.53 -5.79
N TYR A 11 -7.05 6.65 -6.42
CA TYR A 11 -7.86 7.86 -6.36
C TYR A 11 -9.14 7.62 -5.54
N ILE A 12 -9.40 8.46 -4.56
CA ILE A 12 -10.62 8.44 -3.75
C ILE A 12 -11.54 9.54 -4.27
N HIS A 13 -12.61 9.14 -4.98
CA HIS A 13 -13.57 10.06 -5.56
C HIS A 13 -14.38 10.81 -4.49
N ASP A 14 -14.71 10.13 -3.39
CA ASP A 14 -15.68 10.58 -2.38
C ASP A 14 -15.01 11.05 -1.07
N SER A 15 -13.74 11.49 -1.14
CA SER A 15 -13.04 12.03 0.02
C SER A 15 -13.09 13.56 0.01
N HIS A 16 -13.46 14.13 1.15
CA HIS A 16 -13.54 15.58 1.36
C HIS A 16 -12.61 16.07 2.48
N SER A 17 -11.84 15.19 3.09
CA SER A 17 -10.85 15.57 4.12
C SER A 17 -9.67 14.61 4.22
N LEU A 18 -8.54 15.13 4.71
CA LEU A 18 -7.36 14.31 5.04
C LEU A 18 -7.67 13.23 6.09
N LYS A 19 -8.63 13.47 6.98
CA LYS A 19 -9.04 12.52 8.02
C LYS A 19 -9.73 11.30 7.41
N GLU A 20 -10.62 11.51 6.45
CA GLU A 20 -11.28 10.43 5.71
C GLU A 20 -10.28 9.60 4.92
N LYS A 21 -9.36 10.26 4.19
CA LYS A 21 -8.26 9.60 3.51
C LYS A 21 -7.49 8.69 4.48
N ARG A 22 -7.06 9.20 5.64
CA ARG A 22 -6.34 8.41 6.65
C ARG A 22 -7.13 7.20 7.13
N LYS A 23 -8.46 7.30 7.26
CA LYS A 23 -9.34 6.18 7.61
C LYS A 23 -9.32 5.11 6.51
N VAL A 24 -9.42 5.51 5.25
CA VAL A 24 -9.37 4.59 4.09
C VAL A 24 -8.01 3.91 4.00
N VAL A 25 -6.92 4.69 4.04
CA VAL A 25 -5.53 4.20 4.01
C VAL A 25 -5.29 3.18 5.12
N LYS A 26 -5.67 3.49 6.36
CA LYS A 26 -5.52 2.59 7.51
C LYS A 26 -6.28 1.27 7.29
N GLY A 27 -7.48 1.33 6.71
CA GLY A 27 -8.25 0.13 6.38
C GLY A 27 -7.61 -0.73 5.30
N ILE A 28 -7.03 -0.11 4.25
CA ILE A 28 -6.30 -0.83 3.20
C ILE A 28 -5.05 -1.48 3.77
N VAL A 29 -4.21 -0.71 4.49
CA VAL A 29 -2.98 -1.19 5.13
C VAL A 29 -3.26 -2.39 6.04
N ALA A 30 -4.25 -2.28 6.93
CA ALA A 30 -4.59 -3.36 7.85
C ALA A 30 -5.06 -4.64 7.14
N ARG A 31 -5.85 -4.50 6.06
CA ARG A 31 -6.31 -5.66 5.26
C ARG A 31 -5.15 -6.34 4.53
N VAL A 32 -4.24 -5.56 3.93
CA VAL A 32 -3.08 -6.09 3.20
C VAL A 32 -2.13 -6.80 4.16
N GLN A 33 -1.76 -6.17 5.29
CA GLN A 33 -0.91 -6.78 6.31
C GLN A 33 -1.51 -8.06 6.91
N LYS A 34 -2.83 -8.13 7.04
CA LYS A 34 -3.50 -9.33 7.56
C LYS A 34 -3.53 -10.48 6.53
N ARG A 35 -3.60 -10.17 5.23
CA ARG A 35 -3.74 -11.17 4.17
C ARG A 35 -2.39 -11.64 3.62
N PHE A 36 -1.40 -10.76 3.60
CA PHE A 36 -0.09 -11.01 3.03
C PHE A 36 1.01 -10.61 4.01
N ASN A 37 2.09 -11.39 4.06
CA ASN A 37 3.26 -11.07 4.85
C ASN A 37 4.14 -10.03 4.12
N VAL A 38 3.63 -8.81 3.98
CA VAL A 38 4.28 -7.70 3.26
C VAL A 38 4.33 -6.45 4.12
N SER A 39 5.36 -5.64 3.92
CA SER A 39 5.43 -4.28 4.45
C SER A 39 4.66 -3.35 3.51
N ILE A 40 3.78 -2.52 4.05
CA ILE A 40 2.99 -1.55 3.28
C ILE A 40 2.95 -0.22 4.04
N ALA A 41 3.12 0.89 3.31
CA ALA A 41 3.06 2.23 3.87
C ALA A 41 2.53 3.23 2.83
N GLU A 42 1.96 4.33 3.30
CA GLU A 42 1.73 5.50 2.47
C GLU A 42 3.07 6.21 2.23
N VAL A 43 3.43 6.41 0.96
CA VAL A 43 4.75 6.92 0.55
C VAL A 43 4.70 8.29 -0.12
N GLY A 44 3.51 8.85 -0.34
CA GLY A 44 3.36 10.12 -1.05
C GLY A 44 1.93 10.65 -1.08
N SER A 45 1.78 11.83 -1.71
CA SER A 45 0.50 12.53 -1.86
C SER A 45 -0.20 12.88 -0.53
N ASN A 46 0.56 13.06 0.55
CA ASN A 46 0.02 13.32 1.90
C ASN A 46 -0.85 14.59 1.98
N ASP A 47 -0.63 15.57 1.10
CA ASP A 47 -1.37 16.83 1.06
C ASP A 47 -2.64 16.77 0.19
N LYS A 48 -2.82 15.68 -0.59
CA LYS A 48 -4.00 15.45 -1.44
C LYS A 48 -4.89 14.42 -0.78
N TRP A 49 -6.10 14.80 -0.37
CA TRP A 49 -7.04 13.86 0.23
C TRP A 49 -7.67 12.89 -0.78
N GLN A 50 -7.72 13.25 -2.06
CA GLN A 50 -8.25 12.41 -3.14
C GLN A 50 -7.22 11.44 -3.71
N MET A 51 -5.94 11.54 -3.34
CA MET A 51 -4.88 10.72 -3.91
C MET A 51 -4.12 10.00 -2.81
N ILE A 52 -3.96 8.69 -2.96
CA ILE A 52 -3.15 7.85 -2.08
C ILE A 52 -2.03 7.26 -2.91
N GLU A 53 -0.79 7.36 -2.41
CA GLU A 53 0.34 6.58 -2.92
C GLU A 53 0.78 5.58 -1.86
N LEU A 54 0.65 4.29 -2.18
CA LEU A 54 1.09 3.20 -1.32
C LEU A 54 2.35 2.57 -1.89
N GLY A 55 3.33 2.35 -1.02
CA GLY A 55 4.49 1.51 -1.28
C GLY A 55 4.31 0.18 -0.55
N ILE A 56 4.53 -0.92 -1.28
CA ILE A 56 4.52 -2.28 -0.74
C ILE A 56 5.90 -2.89 -1.00
N SER A 57 6.45 -3.60 -0.02
CA SER A 57 7.68 -4.35 -0.17
C SER A 57 7.60 -5.72 0.50
N THR A 58 8.33 -6.67 -0.09
CA THR A 58 8.51 -8.01 0.48
C THR A 58 9.90 -8.54 0.18
N VAL A 59 10.41 -9.40 1.06
CA VAL A 59 11.72 -10.05 0.94
C VAL A 59 11.53 -11.55 1.00
N GLY A 60 12.21 -12.26 0.09
CA GLY A 60 12.20 -13.71 0.06
C GLY A 60 13.51 -14.31 -0.44
N ASN A 61 13.62 -15.64 -0.35
CA ASN A 61 14.69 -16.41 -0.96
C ASN A 61 14.37 -16.84 -2.41
N ASP A 62 13.09 -16.93 -2.77
CA ASP A 62 12.61 -17.34 -4.09
C ASP A 62 11.88 -16.18 -4.81
N ARG A 63 12.30 -15.91 -6.06
CA ARG A 63 11.72 -14.89 -6.93
C ARG A 63 10.30 -15.21 -7.39
N ARG A 64 9.96 -16.49 -7.62
CA ARG A 64 8.61 -16.91 -8.03
C ARG A 64 7.61 -16.64 -6.91
N PHE A 65 8.01 -16.96 -5.68
CA PHE A 65 7.21 -16.66 -4.49
C PHE A 65 6.99 -15.16 -4.31
N VAL A 66 8.06 -14.35 -4.38
CA VAL A 66 7.98 -12.89 -4.28
C VAL A 66 7.05 -12.30 -5.36
N ASN A 67 7.14 -12.79 -6.60
CA ASN A 67 6.27 -12.35 -7.69
C ASN A 67 4.82 -12.83 -7.56
N SER A 68 4.53 -13.91 -6.83
CA SER A 68 3.15 -14.38 -6.61
C SER A 68 2.41 -13.61 -5.52
N ILE A 69 3.14 -12.90 -4.65
CA ILE A 69 2.59 -12.13 -3.54
C ILE A 69 2.27 -10.68 -3.94
N LEU A 70 3.10 -10.09 -4.82
CA LEU A 70 2.97 -8.72 -5.31
C LEU A 70 2.05 -8.64 -6.54
#